data_AF-A0A3A8GYS2-F1
#
_entry.id   AF-A0A3A8GYS2-F1
#
_cell.length_a   1.000
_cell.length_b   1.000
_cell.length_c   1.000
_cell.angle_alpha   90.00
_cell.angle_beta   90.00
_cell.angle_gamma   90.00
#
_symmetry.space_group_name_H-M   'P 1'
#
loop_
_entity.id
_entity.type
_entity.pdbx_description
1 polymer ?
#
loop_
_entity_poly.entity_id
_entity_poly.type
_entity_poly.pdbx_seq_one_letter_code
_entity_poly.pdbx_strand_id
1 'polypeptide(L)'
;MVNLQKRKEEVIKNIEQQGLLTEELKNDILKQNKLQRVEDLYRPFKQKKKTRATEAKRKGLEPLAIWMKARKHEVSIEEKAQQFINEEVQSVEDAIKGAQDIIAEQISDNPKYRTKILKDMYHQGVLTTSKKKNAEDEKGIFEMYYAY
;
A
#
# COMPACT_ATOMS: atom_id res chain seq x y z
N MET A 1 -7.11 -23.29 16.06
CA MET A 1 -8.13 -23.64 15.04
C MET A 1 -8.96 -22.44 14.57
N VAL A 2 -9.39 -21.52 15.46
CA VAL A 2 -10.19 -20.32 15.09
C VAL A 2 -9.56 -19.45 13.99
N ASN A 3 -8.23 -19.35 13.94
CA ASN A 3 -7.52 -18.52 12.96
C ASN A 3 -7.61 -19.09 11.52
N LEU A 4 -7.52 -20.43 11.34
CA LEU A 4 -7.58 -21.05 10.02
C LEU A 4 -8.97 -20.95 9.39
N GLN A 5 -10.02 -21.20 10.17
CA GLN A 5 -11.40 -21.15 9.67
C GLN A 5 -11.79 -19.73 9.24
N LYS A 6 -11.50 -18.73 10.08
CA LYS A 6 -11.68 -17.30 9.73
C LYS A 6 -10.93 -16.94 8.45
N ARG A 7 -9.70 -17.43 8.29
CA ARG A 7 -8.90 -17.13 7.11
C ARG A 7 -9.48 -17.75 5.82
N LYS A 8 -10.00 -18.98 5.89
CA LYS A 8 -10.69 -19.62 4.75
C LYS A 8 -11.90 -18.79 4.31
N GLU A 9 -12.72 -18.35 5.26
CA GLU A 9 -13.91 -17.54 5.00
C GLU A 9 -13.53 -16.19 4.36
N GLU A 10 -12.50 -15.51 4.86
CA GLU A 10 -11.97 -14.29 4.25
C GLU A 10 -11.51 -14.51 2.80
N VAL A 11 -10.75 -15.56 2.56
CA VAL A 11 -10.23 -15.89 1.22
C VAL A 11 -11.37 -16.18 0.25
N ILE A 12 -12.34 -17.01 0.64
CA ILE A 12 -13.51 -17.34 -0.18
C ILE A 12 -14.29 -16.07 -0.52
N LYS A 13 -14.59 -15.23 0.48
CA LYS A 13 -15.30 -13.96 0.28
C LYS A 13 -14.55 -13.02 -0.67
N ASN A 14 -13.22 -12.93 -0.55
CA ASN A 14 -12.41 -12.10 -1.43
C ASN A 14 -12.40 -12.59 -2.88
N ILE A 15 -12.42 -13.90 -3.11
CA ILE A 15 -12.47 -14.49 -4.45
C ILE A 15 -13.88 -14.36 -5.04
N GLU A 16 -14.91 -14.54 -4.21
CA GLU A 16 -16.33 -14.36 -4.58
C GLU A 16 -16.63 -12.92 -5.02
N GLN A 17 -16.11 -11.92 -4.29
CA GLN A 17 -16.23 -10.51 -4.66
C GLN A 17 -15.55 -10.17 -6.00
N GLN A 18 -14.62 -11.00 -6.47
CA GLN A 18 -13.99 -10.85 -7.79
C GLN A 18 -14.78 -11.55 -8.90
N GLY A 19 -15.83 -12.32 -8.56
CA GLY A 19 -16.58 -13.14 -9.52
C GLY A 19 -15.78 -14.34 -10.05
N LEU A 20 -14.64 -14.67 -9.41
CA LEU A 20 -13.72 -15.72 -9.84
C LEU A 20 -13.86 -17.01 -9.01
N LEU A 21 -14.81 -17.05 -8.07
CA LEU A 21 -15.01 -18.21 -7.20
C LEU A 21 -15.74 -19.32 -7.96
N THR A 22 -15.08 -20.46 -8.13
CA THR A 22 -15.73 -21.69 -8.59
C THR A 22 -16.08 -22.57 -7.40
N GLU A 23 -17.11 -23.39 -7.53
CA GLU A 23 -17.50 -24.36 -6.49
C GLU A 23 -16.37 -25.36 -6.19
N GLU A 24 -15.57 -25.72 -7.20
CA GLU A 24 -14.38 -26.56 -7.02
C GLU A 24 -13.33 -25.89 -6.13
N LEU A 25 -12.99 -24.62 -6.40
CA LEU A 25 -12.02 -23.85 -5.63
C LEU A 25 -12.49 -23.60 -4.20
N LYS A 26 -13.78 -23.29 -4.01
CA LYS A 26 -14.41 -23.14 -2.69
C LYS A 26 -14.25 -24.42 -1.87
N ASN A 27 -14.57 -25.56 -2.46
CA ASN A 27 -14.45 -26.86 -1.82
C ASN A 27 -12.99 -27.22 -1.51
N ASP A 28 -12.06 -26.89 -2.40
CA ASP A 28 -10.63 -27.10 -2.18
C ASP A 28 -10.12 -26.29 -0.98
N ILE A 29 -10.46 -24.99 -0.90
CA ILE A 29 -10.10 -24.11 0.24
C ILE A 29 -10.69 -24.63 1.57
N LEU A 30 -11.94 -25.08 1.57
CA LEU A 30 -12.61 -25.61 2.77
C LEU A 30 -11.95 -26.90 3.27
N LYS A 31 -11.46 -27.78 2.37
CA LYS A 31 -10.78 -29.04 2.70
C LYS A 31 -9.36 -28.86 3.26
N GLN A 32 -8.73 -27.69 3.09
CA GLN A 32 -7.34 -27.50 3.52
C GLN A 32 -7.20 -27.44 5.06
N ASN A 33 -6.26 -28.20 5.62
CA ASN A 33 -6.01 -28.23 7.07
C ASN A 33 -4.79 -27.40 7.51
N LYS A 34 -4.10 -26.75 6.55
CA LYS A 34 -2.89 -25.96 6.79
C LYS A 34 -3.06 -24.55 6.21
N LEU A 35 -2.71 -23.54 7.00
CA LEU A 35 -2.79 -22.13 6.61
C LEU A 35 -1.99 -21.82 5.34
N GLN A 36 -0.79 -22.40 5.21
CA GLN A 36 0.06 -22.20 4.04
C GLN A 36 -0.62 -22.62 2.73
N ARG A 37 -1.35 -23.74 2.72
CA ARG A 37 -2.07 -24.22 1.52
C ARG A 37 -3.22 -23.31 1.14
N VAL A 38 -3.92 -22.74 2.13
CA VAL A 38 -4.96 -21.73 1.89
C VAL A 38 -4.35 -20.46 1.27
N GLU A 39 -3.18 -20.02 1.75
CA GLU A 39 -2.46 -18.88 1.17
C GLU A 39 -1.96 -19.15 -0.26
N ASP A 40 -1.47 -20.36 -0.55
CA ASP A 40 -1.04 -20.76 -1.89
C ASP A 40 -2.20 -20.72 -2.89
N LEU A 41 -3.37 -21.25 -2.50
CA LEU A 41 -4.59 -21.21 -3.31
C LEU A 41 -5.11 -19.78 -3.50
N TYR A 42 -4.96 -18.91 -2.49
CA TYR A 42 -5.37 -17.51 -2.58
C TYR A 42 -4.41 -16.65 -3.41
N ARG A 43 -3.13 -17.04 -3.51
CA ARG A 43 -2.06 -16.26 -4.13
C ARG A 43 -2.39 -15.71 -5.53
N PRO A 44 -3.02 -16.47 -6.46
CA PRO A 44 -3.39 -15.97 -7.79
C PRO A 44 -4.49 -14.91 -7.75
N PHE A 45 -5.36 -14.95 -6.73
CA PHE A 45 -6.54 -14.09 -6.58
C PHE A 45 -6.33 -12.96 -5.57
N LYS A 46 -5.15 -12.87 -4.98
CA LYS A 46 -4.81 -11.80 -4.05
C LYS A 46 -4.82 -10.50 -4.84
N GLN A 47 -5.86 -9.70 -4.63
CA GLN A 47 -5.97 -8.39 -5.26
C GLN A 47 -4.67 -7.62 -4.99
N LYS A 48 -4.05 -7.14 -6.07
CA LYS A 48 -3.11 -6.02 -5.92
C LYS A 48 -3.92 -4.93 -5.22
N LYS A 49 -3.45 -4.49 -4.04
CA LYS A 49 -4.14 -3.46 -3.27
C LYS A 49 -4.48 -2.32 -4.24
N LYS A 50 -5.74 -1.91 -4.30
CA LYS A 50 -6.10 -0.66 -4.97
C LYS A 50 -5.43 0.46 -4.19
N THR A 51 -4.27 0.88 -4.66
CA THR A 51 -3.51 2.01 -4.14
C THR A 51 -3.89 3.25 -4.93
N ARG A 52 -3.64 4.42 -4.34
CA ARG A 52 -3.81 5.70 -5.05
C ARG A 52 -3.01 5.72 -6.36
N ALA A 53 -1.83 5.09 -6.38
CA ALA A 53 -1.02 4.90 -7.58
C ALA A 53 -1.71 4.03 -8.65
N THR A 54 -2.33 2.90 -8.28
CA THR A 54 -3.07 2.07 -9.24
C THR A 54 -4.28 2.80 -9.83
N GLU A 55 -4.96 3.62 -9.03
CA GLU A 55 -6.07 4.45 -9.52
C GLU A 55 -5.56 5.57 -10.45
N ALA A 56 -4.46 6.23 -10.08
CA ALA A 56 -3.82 7.25 -10.91
C ALA A 56 -3.32 6.68 -12.26
N LYS A 57 -2.78 5.46 -12.28
CA LYS A 57 -2.43 4.76 -13.53
C LYS A 57 -3.65 4.50 -14.40
N ARG A 58 -4.76 4.03 -13.79
CA ARG A 58 -6.04 3.82 -14.50
C ARG A 58 -6.58 5.12 -15.10
N LYS A 59 -6.41 6.25 -14.41
CA LYS A 59 -6.75 7.60 -14.89
C LYS A 59 -5.80 8.15 -15.97
N GLY A 60 -4.79 7.38 -16.39
CA GLY A 60 -3.86 7.77 -17.45
C GLY A 60 -2.71 8.68 -17.01
N LEU A 61 -2.41 8.77 -15.71
CA LEU A 61 -1.37 9.66 -15.18
C LEU A 61 0.05 9.05 -15.18
N GLU A 62 0.20 7.83 -15.67
CA GLU A 62 1.51 7.16 -15.74
C GLU A 62 2.54 7.90 -16.63
N PRO A 63 2.19 8.40 -17.83
CA PRO A 63 3.12 9.17 -18.64
C PRO A 63 3.56 10.48 -17.98
N LEU A 64 2.67 11.13 -17.22
CA LEU A 64 3.00 12.32 -16.43
C LEU A 64 4.01 11.98 -15.33
N ALA A 65 3.81 10.88 -14.62
CA ALA A 65 4.74 10.40 -13.59
C ALA A 65 6.13 10.07 -14.16
N ILE A 66 6.20 9.43 -15.33
CA ILE A 66 7.46 9.14 -16.04
C ILE A 66 8.14 10.44 -16.44
N TRP A 67 7.38 11.38 -17.02
CA TRP A 67 7.90 12.67 -17.44
C TRP A 67 8.44 13.45 -16.24
N MET A 68 7.70 13.58 -15.13
CA MET A 68 8.13 14.29 -13.91
C MET A 68 9.45 13.74 -13.32
N LYS A 69 9.69 12.44 -13.48
CA LYS A 69 10.91 11.76 -12.99
C LYS A 69 12.13 12.00 -13.88
N ALA A 70 11.96 12.52 -15.10
CA ALA A 70 13.06 12.86 -15.98
C ALA A 70 13.91 13.99 -15.37
N ARG A 71 15.22 14.02 -15.69
CA ARG A 71 16.18 14.97 -15.09
C ARG A 71 16.08 16.39 -15.62
N LYS A 72 15.48 16.59 -16.79
CA LYS A 72 15.38 17.88 -17.46
C LYS A 72 14.00 18.00 -18.08
N HIS A 73 13.35 19.13 -17.81
CA HIS A 73 12.05 19.50 -18.35
C HIS A 73 12.21 20.77 -19.18
N GLU A 74 11.56 20.80 -20.34
CA GLU A 74 11.52 21.99 -21.20
C GLU A 74 10.40 22.97 -20.79
N VAL A 75 9.42 22.48 -20.03
CA VAL A 75 8.23 23.21 -19.56
C VAL A 75 8.01 22.96 -18.06
N SER A 76 7.17 23.77 -17.43
CA SER A 76 6.77 23.57 -16.03
C SER A 76 5.93 22.30 -15.85
N ILE A 77 5.87 21.80 -14.61
CA ILE A 77 5.09 20.60 -14.29
C ILE A 77 3.60 20.88 -14.47
N GLU A 78 3.18 22.08 -14.10
CA GLU A 78 1.82 22.59 -14.20
C GLU A 78 1.36 22.64 -15.66
N GLU A 79 2.20 23.18 -16.57
CA GLU A 79 1.91 23.21 -18.01
C GLU A 79 1.81 21.80 -18.60
N LYS A 80 2.68 20.88 -18.18
CA LYS A 80 2.60 19.49 -18.65
C LYS A 80 1.35 18.78 -18.11
N ALA A 81 0.99 19.03 -16.86
CA ALA A 81 -0.13 18.40 -16.19
C ALA A 81 -1.51 18.85 -16.75
N GLN A 82 -1.60 20.04 -17.34
CA GLN A 82 -2.82 20.47 -18.06
C GLN A 82 -3.23 19.49 -19.19
N GLN A 83 -2.26 18.80 -19.81
CA GLN A 83 -2.51 17.81 -20.87
C GLN A 83 -3.17 16.52 -20.36
N PHE A 84 -3.28 16.35 -19.05
CA PHE A 84 -3.78 15.13 -18.40
C PHE A 84 -5.13 15.35 -17.70
N ILE A 85 -5.74 16.53 -17.84
CA ILE A 85 -7.09 16.81 -17.34
C ILE A 85 -8.10 16.03 -18.18
N ASN A 86 -9.03 15.34 -17.50
CA ASN A 86 -10.09 14.56 -18.12
C ASN A 86 -11.32 14.47 -17.20
N GLU A 87 -12.35 13.70 -17.56
CA GLU A 87 -13.58 13.57 -16.75
C GLU A 87 -13.32 13.07 -15.32
N GLU A 88 -12.26 12.28 -15.11
CA GLU A 88 -11.87 11.70 -13.82
C GLU A 88 -10.74 12.47 -13.11
N VAL A 89 -10.07 13.39 -13.81
CA VAL A 89 -8.97 14.24 -13.33
C VAL A 89 -9.36 15.69 -13.58
N GLN A 90 -10.00 16.31 -12.59
CA GLN A 90 -10.70 17.58 -12.76
C GLN A 90 -9.79 18.81 -12.64
N SER A 91 -8.58 18.65 -12.11
CA SER A 91 -7.65 19.75 -11.88
C SER A 91 -6.21 19.37 -12.18
N VAL A 92 -5.38 20.39 -12.43
CA VAL A 92 -3.92 20.26 -12.55
C VAL A 92 -3.33 19.66 -11.27
N GLU A 93 -3.84 20.07 -10.12
CA GLU A 93 -3.41 19.60 -8.80
C GLU A 93 -3.70 18.10 -8.63
N ASP A 94 -4.86 17.62 -9.07
CA ASP A 94 -5.21 16.20 -9.04
C ASP A 94 -4.29 15.38 -9.96
N ALA A 95 -3.97 15.89 -11.15
CA ALA A 95 -3.05 15.25 -12.08
C ALA A 95 -1.65 15.11 -11.47
N ILE A 96 -1.13 16.19 -10.88
CA ILE A 96 0.18 16.21 -10.21
C ILE A 96 0.18 15.24 -9.02
N LYS A 97 -0.85 15.29 -8.18
CA LYS A 97 -0.96 14.43 -7.00
C LYS A 97 -1.04 12.95 -7.39
N GLY A 98 -1.82 12.60 -8.40
CA GLY A 98 -1.89 11.23 -8.91
C GLY A 98 -0.55 10.77 -9.49
N ALA A 99 0.15 11.61 -10.22
CA ALA A 99 1.51 11.31 -10.69
C ALA A 99 2.51 11.15 -9.54
N GLN A 100 2.42 11.96 -8.47
CA GLN A 100 3.21 11.82 -7.25
C GLN A 100 2.92 10.51 -6.52
N ASP A 101 1.66 10.09 -6.41
CA ASP A 101 1.29 8.80 -5.81
C ASP A 101 1.94 7.64 -6.56
N ILE A 102 1.98 7.69 -7.90
CA ILE A 102 2.68 6.69 -8.73
C ILE A 102 4.18 6.66 -8.42
N ILE A 103 4.83 7.83 -8.36
CA ILE A 103 6.26 7.95 -8.07
C ILE A 103 6.56 7.45 -6.65
N ALA A 104 5.72 7.80 -5.68
CA ALA A 104 5.86 7.39 -4.29
C ALA A 104 5.81 5.86 -4.14
N GLU A 105 4.87 5.20 -4.82
CA GLU A 105 4.79 3.73 -4.85
C GLU A 105 6.07 3.13 -5.48
N GLN A 106 6.51 3.63 -6.64
CA GLN A 106 7.72 3.14 -7.31
C GLN A 106 8.99 3.29 -6.45
N ILE A 107 9.12 4.40 -5.71
CA ILE A 107 10.27 4.63 -4.82
C ILE A 107 10.18 3.72 -3.60
N SER A 108 8.99 3.62 -2.98
CA SER A 108 8.77 2.83 -1.77
C SER A 108 8.98 1.33 -2.00
N ASP A 109 8.57 0.83 -3.17
CA ASP A 109 8.71 -0.58 -3.54
C ASP A 109 10.11 -0.93 -4.05
N ASN A 110 11.00 0.04 -4.23
CA ASN A 110 12.35 -0.22 -4.71
C ASN A 110 13.19 -0.94 -3.61
N PRO A 111 13.60 -2.20 -3.84
CA PRO A 111 14.30 -2.97 -2.82
C PRO A 111 15.63 -2.36 -2.39
N LYS A 112 16.33 -1.65 -3.29
CA LYS A 112 17.61 -1.00 -2.97
C LYS A 112 17.42 0.14 -1.97
N TYR A 113 16.41 0.97 -2.18
CA TYR A 113 16.10 2.08 -1.27
C TYR A 113 15.62 1.56 0.08
N ARG A 114 14.74 0.55 0.08
CA ARG A 114 14.24 -0.05 1.31
C ARG A 114 15.36 -0.65 2.17
N THR A 115 16.27 -1.42 1.57
CA THR A 115 17.41 -1.99 2.28
C THR A 115 18.34 -0.91 2.84
N LYS A 116 18.61 0.14 2.05
CA LYS A 116 19.42 1.27 2.52
C LYS A 116 18.78 1.98 3.71
N ILE A 117 17.50 2.36 3.60
CA ILE A 117 16.76 3.05 4.67
C ILE A 117 16.74 2.20 5.94
N LEU A 118 16.51 0.89 5.84
CA LEU A 118 16.54 0.00 7.00
C LEU A 118 17.91 -0.06 7.67
N LYS A 119 18.98 -0.09 6.86
CA LYS A 119 20.36 -0.07 7.37
C LYS A 119 20.67 1.26 8.07
N ASP A 120 20.28 2.38 7.46
CA ASP A 120 20.47 3.72 8.01
C ASP A 120 19.68 3.87 9.33
N MET A 121 18.42 3.42 9.35
CA MET A 121 17.59 3.38 10.56
C MET A 121 18.21 2.51 11.66
N TYR A 122 18.81 1.38 11.32
CA TYR A 122 19.45 0.51 12.31
C TYR A 122 20.72 1.13 12.92
N HIS A 123 21.52 1.85 12.11
CA HIS A 123 22.78 2.43 12.59
C HIS A 123 22.62 3.83 13.22
N GLN A 124 21.62 4.60 12.79
CA GLN A 124 21.46 6.01 13.15
C GLN A 124 20.12 6.32 13.82
N GLY A 125 19.18 5.36 13.80
CA GLY A 125 17.86 5.55 14.40
C GLY A 125 17.96 5.68 15.91
N VAL A 126 17.27 6.68 16.45
CA VAL A 126 17.09 6.85 17.89
C VAL A 126 15.68 6.38 18.23
N LEU A 127 15.57 5.47 19.19
CA LEU A 127 14.28 5.09 19.74
C LEU A 127 13.79 6.24 20.62
N THR A 128 12.64 6.80 20.28
CA THR A 128 12.01 7.85 21.09
C THR A 128 10.66 7.37 21.63
N THR A 129 10.40 7.55 22.91
CA THR A 129 9.15 7.24 23.56
C THR A 129 8.52 8.51 24.12
N SER A 130 7.20 8.63 23.95
CA SER A 130 6.44 9.75 24.49
C SER A 130 5.10 9.28 25.03
N LYS A 131 4.64 9.92 26.09
CA LYS A 131 3.30 9.68 26.63
C LYS A 131 2.26 10.17 25.62
N LYS A 132 1.32 9.30 25.24
CA LYS A 132 0.21 9.66 24.36
C LYS A 132 -0.61 10.80 24.98
N LYS A 133 -1.05 11.74 24.16
CA LYS A 133 -1.91 12.86 24.60
C LYS A 133 -3.17 12.30 25.28
N ASN A 134 -3.44 12.73 26.51
CA ASN A 134 -4.54 12.28 27.38
C ASN A 134 -4.48 10.82 27.86
N ALA A 135 -3.29 10.19 27.89
CA ALA A 135 -3.14 8.90 28.56
C ALA A 135 -3.18 9.07 30.09
N GLU A 136 -4.10 8.39 30.74
CA GLU A 136 -4.10 8.23 32.19
C GLU A 136 -3.14 7.10 32.56
N ASP A 137 -2.20 7.40 33.46
CA ASP A 137 -1.31 6.41 34.06
C ASP A 137 -1.19 6.79 35.53
N GLU A 138 -2.27 6.51 36.27
CA GLU A 138 -2.44 6.88 37.68
C GLU A 138 -1.36 6.27 38.58
N LYS A 139 -0.73 5.17 38.13
CA LYS A 139 0.31 4.45 38.87
C LYS A 139 1.73 4.78 38.39
N GLY A 140 1.88 5.63 37.36
CA GLY A 140 3.18 6.05 36.83
C GLY A 140 4.06 4.89 36.35
N ILE A 141 3.46 3.77 35.92
CA ILE A 141 4.19 2.51 35.67
C ILE A 141 5.24 2.70 34.58
N PHE A 142 5.00 3.61 33.63
CA PHE A 142 5.89 3.87 32.50
C PHE A 142 6.57 5.24 32.54
N GLU A 143 6.63 5.88 33.72
CA GLU A 143 7.16 7.24 33.87
C GLU A 143 8.59 7.40 33.32
N MET A 144 9.43 6.37 33.51
CA MET A 144 10.80 6.32 32.97
C MET A 144 10.88 6.35 31.43
N TYR A 145 9.76 6.12 30.73
CA TYR A 145 9.68 6.07 29.26
C TYR A 145 8.83 7.21 28.67
N TYR A 146 8.46 8.23 29.44
CA TYR A 146 7.65 9.33 28.90
C TYR A 146 8.44 10.31 28.03
N ALA A 147 9.77 10.29 28.12
CA ALA A 147 10.68 11.10 27.33
C ALA A 147 12.06 10.42 27.26
N TYR A 148 12.12 9.27 26.59
CA TYR A 148 13.35 8.49 26.41
C TYR A 148 13.67 8.34 24.92
#